data_AF-Q9KMK1-F1
#
_entry.id   AF-Q9KMK1-F1
#
_cell.length_a   1.000
_cell.length_b   1.000
_cell.length_c   1.000
_cell.angle_alpha   90.00
_cell.angle_beta   90.00
_cell.angle_gamma   90.00
#
_symmetry.space_group_name_H-M   'P 1'
#
loop_
_entity.id
_entity.type
_entity.pdbx_description
1 polymer ?
#
loop_
_entity_poly.entity_id
_entity_poly.type
_entity_poly.pdbx_seq_one_letter_code
_entity_poly.pdbx_strand_id
1 'polypeptide(L)'
;MEETDFLQELADELSALPDPSYWFSKLREIEDKLGKNKRDTVAILAKRAWLKKICNSSYPLHPDVKRDIAYKRYFLSESDNLLILATMIALIDGDNSEERYKKCKQNIEKKYGEEAWLRILRTARKINNVLSNSSSNIPTSLSVMATRSVTVQGWVQDEKLSKLPKRV
;
A
#
# COMPACT_ATOMS: atom_id res chain seq x y z
N MET A 1 -5.18 -27.63 -19.46
CA MET A 1 -4.86 -26.35 -18.80
C MET A 1 -3.62 -26.60 -17.97
N GLU A 2 -2.53 -25.91 -18.27
CA GLU A 2 -1.31 -26.05 -17.48
C GLU A 2 -1.56 -25.46 -16.08
N GLU A 3 -0.89 -26.00 -15.06
CA GLU A 3 -1.06 -25.54 -13.68
C GLU A 3 -0.78 -24.04 -13.53
N THR A 4 0.16 -23.53 -14.32
CA THR A 4 0.49 -22.10 -14.40
C THR A 4 -0.67 -21.26 -14.92
N ASP A 5 -1.41 -21.74 -15.90
CA ASP A 5 -2.56 -21.03 -16.47
C ASP A 5 -3.68 -20.92 -15.43
N PHE A 6 -3.95 -22.02 -14.72
CA PHE A 6 -4.96 -22.05 -13.67
C PHE A 6 -4.63 -21.11 -12.48
N LEU A 7 -3.37 -21.06 -12.05
CA LEU A 7 -2.96 -20.12 -11.00
C LEU A 7 -3.01 -18.67 -11.48
N GLN A 8 -2.77 -18.42 -12.78
CA GLN A 8 -2.89 -17.11 -13.37
C GLN A 8 -4.35 -16.66 -13.43
N GLU A 9 -5.30 -17.54 -13.78
CA GLU A 9 -6.74 -17.25 -13.74
C GLU A 9 -7.20 -16.82 -12.34
N LEU A 10 -6.84 -17.58 -11.30
CA LEU A 10 -7.14 -17.22 -9.91
C LEU A 10 -6.54 -15.87 -9.51
N ALA A 11 -5.33 -15.58 -10.00
CA ALA A 11 -4.68 -14.31 -9.74
C ALA A 11 -5.39 -13.14 -10.43
N ASP A 12 -5.87 -13.35 -11.66
CA ASP A 12 -6.60 -12.36 -12.42
C ASP A 12 -7.96 -12.07 -11.78
N GLU A 13 -8.68 -13.09 -11.32
CA GLU A 13 -9.92 -12.95 -10.52
C GLU A 13 -9.71 -12.09 -9.28
N LEU A 14 -8.65 -12.35 -8.50
CA LEU A 14 -8.32 -11.54 -7.33
C LEU A 14 -7.96 -10.11 -7.73
N SER A 15 -7.14 -9.94 -8.76
CA SER A 15 -6.67 -8.62 -9.20
C SER A 15 -7.79 -7.74 -9.75
N ALA A 16 -8.89 -8.34 -10.22
CA ALA A 16 -10.08 -7.63 -10.68
C ALA A 16 -10.78 -6.89 -9.53
N LEU A 17 -10.68 -7.40 -8.30
CA LEU A 17 -11.24 -6.76 -7.11
C LEU A 17 -10.63 -5.35 -6.87
N PRO A 18 -11.33 -4.47 -6.12
CA PRO A 18 -10.90 -3.08 -5.95
C PRO A 18 -9.49 -2.96 -5.34
N ASP A 19 -9.21 -3.73 -4.29
CA ASP A 19 -7.96 -3.70 -3.56
C ASP A 19 -7.70 -5.01 -2.77
N PRO A 20 -6.47 -5.22 -2.25
CA PRO A 20 -6.10 -6.44 -1.54
C PRO A 20 -6.91 -6.78 -0.29
N SER A 21 -7.69 -5.85 0.27
CA SER A 21 -8.51 -6.14 1.45
C SER A 21 -9.63 -7.15 1.17
N TYR A 22 -10.02 -7.30 -0.11
CA TYR A 22 -11.03 -8.28 -0.53
C TYR A 22 -10.46 -9.70 -0.69
N TRP A 23 -9.14 -9.85 -0.75
CA TRP A 23 -8.51 -11.13 -1.12
C TRP A 23 -8.50 -12.13 0.03
N PHE A 24 -8.62 -11.69 1.28
CA PHE A 24 -8.35 -12.54 2.45
C PHE A 24 -9.18 -13.83 2.49
N SER A 25 -10.48 -13.75 2.23
CA SER A 25 -11.35 -14.93 2.23
C SER A 25 -10.98 -15.89 1.10
N LYS A 26 -10.76 -15.35 -0.11
CA LYS A 26 -10.41 -16.15 -1.28
C LYS A 26 -9.03 -16.79 -1.18
N LEU A 27 -8.04 -16.08 -0.64
CA LEU A 27 -6.73 -16.63 -0.36
C LEU A 27 -6.78 -17.75 0.68
N ARG A 28 -7.69 -17.69 1.66
CA ARG A 28 -7.91 -18.79 2.60
C ARG A 28 -8.52 -20.01 1.91
N GLU A 29 -9.55 -19.81 1.09
CA GLU A 29 -10.14 -20.91 0.28
C GLU A 29 -9.10 -21.60 -0.62
N ILE A 30 -8.19 -20.81 -1.21
CA ILE A 30 -7.09 -21.33 -2.03
C ILE A 30 -6.08 -22.10 -1.16
N GLU A 31 -5.74 -21.60 0.02
CA GLU A 31 -4.85 -22.30 0.97
C GLU A 31 -5.42 -23.67 1.35
N ASP A 32 -6.71 -23.72 1.68
CA ASP A 32 -7.38 -24.94 2.13
C ASP A 32 -7.46 -26.00 1.01
N LYS A 33 -7.63 -25.58 -0.25
CA LYS A 33 -7.80 -26.49 -1.40
C LYS A 33 -6.48 -26.88 -2.08
N LEU A 34 -5.57 -25.93 -2.19
CA LEU A 34 -4.38 -26.01 -3.05
C LEU A 34 -3.08 -25.95 -2.24
N GLY A 35 -3.15 -25.59 -0.96
CA GLY A 35 -2.01 -25.45 -0.08
C GLY A 35 -1.34 -24.08 -0.13
N LYS A 36 -0.51 -23.82 0.88
CA LYS A 36 0.13 -22.53 1.13
C LYS A 36 0.99 -22.02 -0.03
N ASN A 37 1.79 -22.89 -0.67
CA ASN A 37 2.69 -22.48 -1.75
C ASN A 37 1.93 -21.93 -2.97
N LYS A 38 0.82 -22.58 -3.36
CA LYS A 38 -0.03 -22.14 -4.46
C LYS A 38 -0.75 -20.84 -4.11
N ARG A 39 -1.27 -20.75 -2.87
CA ARG A 39 -1.84 -19.51 -2.34
C ARG A 39 -0.87 -18.33 -2.39
N ASP A 40 0.38 -18.53 -1.99
CA ASP A 40 1.39 -17.47 -2.00
C ASP A 40 1.75 -17.05 -3.43
N THR A 41 1.81 -18.01 -4.36
CA THR A 41 2.01 -17.74 -5.79
C THR A 41 0.88 -16.89 -6.36
N VAL A 42 -0.38 -17.29 -6.12
CA VAL A 42 -1.56 -16.54 -6.57
C VAL A 42 -1.58 -15.13 -5.96
N ALA A 43 -1.27 -14.99 -4.66
CA ALA A 43 -1.21 -13.69 -4.01
C ALA A 43 -0.16 -12.76 -4.63
N ILE A 44 1.01 -13.28 -5.01
CA ILE A 44 2.08 -12.51 -5.66
C ILE A 44 1.64 -12.07 -7.06
N LEU A 45 1.08 -12.99 -7.86
CA LEU A 45 0.60 -12.69 -9.21
C LEU A 45 -0.53 -11.66 -9.20
N ALA A 46 -1.53 -11.87 -8.34
CA ALA A 46 -2.67 -10.96 -8.16
C ALA A 46 -2.21 -9.56 -7.74
N LYS A 47 -1.26 -9.51 -6.79
CA LYS A 47 -0.67 -8.25 -6.34
C LYS A 47 0.03 -7.52 -7.48
N ARG A 48 0.80 -8.23 -8.27
CA ARG A 48 1.52 -7.64 -9.40
C ARG A 48 0.56 -7.08 -10.45
N ALA A 49 -0.48 -7.82 -10.80
CA ALA A 49 -1.51 -7.39 -11.73
C ALA A 49 -2.28 -6.16 -11.20
N TRP A 50 -2.67 -6.19 -9.92
CA TRP A 50 -3.33 -5.06 -9.28
C TRP A 50 -2.44 -3.80 -9.24
N LEU A 51 -1.14 -3.94 -8.95
CA LEU A 51 -0.21 -2.82 -8.96
C LEU A 51 -0.07 -2.18 -10.35
N LYS A 52 -0.03 -2.99 -11.42
CA LYS A 52 -0.08 -2.48 -12.80
C LYS A 52 -1.33 -1.64 -13.04
N LYS A 53 -2.50 -2.15 -12.61
CA LYS A 53 -3.79 -1.47 -12.75
C LYS A 53 -3.79 -0.11 -12.06
N ILE A 54 -3.38 -0.04 -10.79
CA ILE A 54 -3.43 1.22 -10.03
C ILE A 54 -2.36 2.24 -10.45
N CYS A 55 -1.22 1.78 -10.98
CA CYS A 55 -0.20 2.68 -11.52
C CYS A 55 -0.67 3.36 -12.81
N ASN A 56 -1.58 2.73 -13.56
CA ASN A 56 -2.13 3.26 -14.81
C ASN A 56 -3.50 3.94 -14.63
N SER A 57 -3.99 4.10 -13.40
CA SER A 57 -5.29 4.71 -13.10
C SER A 57 -5.18 5.99 -12.28
N SER A 58 -6.32 6.59 -11.95
CA SER A 58 -6.45 7.74 -11.04
C SER A 58 -6.28 7.40 -9.56
N TYR A 59 -5.83 6.18 -9.22
CA TYR A 59 -5.58 5.77 -7.85
C TYR A 59 -4.65 6.76 -7.13
N PRO A 60 -4.93 7.18 -5.87
CA PRO A 60 -4.27 8.30 -5.21
C PRO A 60 -2.89 7.91 -4.65
N LEU A 61 -1.99 7.55 -5.56
CA LEU A 61 -0.56 7.40 -5.35
C LEU A 61 0.16 8.51 -6.12
N HIS A 62 1.22 9.05 -5.53
CA HIS A 62 2.03 10.05 -6.21
C HIS A 62 2.62 9.50 -7.52
N PRO A 63 2.71 10.32 -8.59
CA PRO A 63 3.34 9.90 -9.84
C PRO A 63 4.76 9.34 -9.66
N ASP A 64 5.57 9.86 -8.74
CA ASP A 64 6.91 9.32 -8.48
C ASP A 64 6.84 7.91 -7.91
N VAL A 65 5.91 7.66 -6.97
CA VAL A 65 5.70 6.31 -6.41
C VAL A 65 5.24 5.35 -7.52
N LYS A 66 4.34 5.79 -8.40
CA LYS A 66 3.92 4.98 -9.57
C LYS A 66 5.10 4.66 -10.50
N ARG A 67 5.96 5.65 -10.78
CA ARG A 67 7.19 5.48 -11.59
C ARG A 67 8.17 4.50 -10.92
N ASP A 68 8.39 4.63 -9.62
CA ASP A 68 9.29 3.76 -8.86
C ASP A 68 8.77 2.31 -8.83
N ILE A 69 7.47 2.11 -8.64
CA ILE A 69 6.84 0.78 -8.70
C ILE A 69 6.99 0.16 -10.09
N ALA A 70 6.79 0.96 -11.15
CA ALA A 70 6.99 0.51 -12.53
C ALA A 70 8.46 0.15 -12.81
N TYR A 71 9.41 0.96 -12.34
CA TYR A 71 10.84 0.70 -12.46
C TYR A 71 11.26 -0.60 -11.74
N LYS A 72 10.68 -0.86 -10.57
CA LYS A 72 10.83 -2.12 -9.82
C LYS A 72 10.06 -3.30 -10.43
N ARG A 73 9.50 -3.15 -11.64
CA ARG A 73 8.70 -4.16 -12.35
C ARG A 73 7.55 -4.73 -11.49
N TYR A 74 6.98 -3.87 -10.64
CA TYR A 74 5.89 -4.18 -9.72
C TYR A 74 6.25 -5.18 -8.60
N PHE A 75 7.55 -5.33 -8.30
CA PHE A 75 8.04 -6.04 -7.12
C PHE A 75 8.38 -5.02 -6.03
N LEU A 76 7.54 -5.00 -5.00
CA LEU A 76 7.66 -4.02 -3.92
C LEU A 76 8.66 -4.46 -2.86
N SER A 77 9.49 -3.54 -2.38
CA SER A 77 10.22 -3.74 -1.12
C SER A 77 9.24 -3.84 0.05
N GLU A 78 9.71 -4.26 1.22
CA GLU A 78 8.88 -4.25 2.41
C GLU A 78 8.37 -2.83 2.75
N SER A 79 9.22 -1.82 2.64
CA SER A 79 8.81 -0.42 2.86
C SER A 79 7.72 0.04 1.89
N ASP A 80 7.85 -0.29 0.60
CA ASP A 80 6.84 0.01 -0.42
C ASP A 80 5.52 -0.71 -0.09
N ASN A 81 5.59 -1.97 0.38
CA ASN A 81 4.43 -2.74 0.78
C ASN A 81 3.67 -2.07 1.93
N LEU A 82 4.37 -1.57 2.95
CA LEU A 82 3.75 -0.86 4.07
C LEU A 82 3.08 0.44 3.62
N LEU A 83 3.68 1.19 2.70
CA LEU A 83 3.09 2.41 2.15
C LEU A 83 1.80 2.13 1.36
N ILE A 84 1.82 1.09 0.51
CA ILE A 84 0.63 0.65 -0.23
C ILE A 84 -0.47 0.20 0.73
N LEU A 85 -0.13 -0.52 1.80
CA LEU A 85 -1.10 -0.91 2.84
C LEU A 85 -1.66 0.32 3.56
N ALA A 86 -0.83 1.31 3.91
CA ALA A 86 -1.31 2.55 4.53
C ALA A 86 -2.26 3.33 3.62
N THR A 87 -1.96 3.40 2.32
CA THR A 87 -2.82 4.01 1.32
C THR A 87 -4.13 3.25 1.20
N MET A 88 -4.09 1.91 1.17
CA MET A 88 -5.30 1.08 1.15
C MET A 88 -6.16 1.31 2.39
N ILE A 89 -5.58 1.30 3.60
CA ILE A 89 -6.30 1.55 4.86
C ILE A 89 -6.96 2.94 4.87
N ALA A 90 -6.26 3.96 4.37
CA ALA A 90 -6.79 5.32 4.25
C ALA A 90 -8.05 5.39 3.37
N LEU A 91 -8.10 4.56 2.32
CA LEU A 91 -9.18 4.54 1.33
C LEU A 91 -10.28 3.51 1.62
N ILE A 92 -10.23 2.79 2.75
CA ILE A 92 -11.33 1.91 3.15
C ILE A 92 -12.55 2.77 3.47
N ASP A 93 -13.60 2.58 2.69
CA ASP A 93 -14.88 3.29 2.82
C ASP A 93 -16.05 2.38 2.38
N GLY A 94 -17.28 2.81 2.61
CA GLY A 94 -18.53 2.12 2.29
C GLY A 94 -19.05 1.19 3.39
N ASP A 95 -20.15 0.47 3.09
CA ASP A 95 -20.96 -0.27 4.07
C ASP A 95 -20.19 -1.38 4.81
N ASN A 96 -19.16 -1.97 4.18
CA ASN A 96 -18.34 -3.04 4.77
C ASN A 96 -16.97 -2.54 5.28
N SER A 97 -16.80 -1.23 5.44
CA SER A 97 -15.53 -0.60 5.80
C SER A 97 -14.96 -1.10 7.14
N GLU A 98 -15.79 -1.22 8.18
CA GLU A 98 -15.36 -1.66 9.51
C GLU A 98 -14.84 -3.11 9.50
N GLU A 99 -15.59 -4.02 8.86
CA GLU A 99 -15.19 -5.42 8.74
C GLU A 99 -13.89 -5.56 7.94
N ARG A 100 -13.79 -4.86 6.81
CA ARG A 100 -12.57 -4.83 5.97
C ARG A 100 -11.38 -4.29 6.74
N TYR A 101 -11.56 -3.21 7.50
CA TYR A 101 -10.51 -2.63 8.33
C TYR A 101 -10.02 -3.62 9.39
N LYS A 102 -10.94 -4.27 10.11
CA LYS A 102 -10.61 -5.27 11.13
C LYS A 102 -9.85 -6.45 10.54
N LYS A 103 -10.27 -6.96 9.38
CA LYS A 103 -9.57 -8.04 8.66
C LYS A 103 -8.18 -7.58 8.22
N CYS A 104 -8.03 -6.37 7.68
CA CYS A 104 -6.72 -5.84 7.29
C CYS A 104 -5.78 -5.75 8.49
N LYS A 105 -6.25 -5.14 9.60
CA LYS A 105 -5.49 -5.02 10.85
C LYS A 105 -4.96 -6.38 11.29
N GLN A 106 -5.84 -7.36 11.46
CA GLN A 106 -5.46 -8.71 11.92
C GLN A 106 -4.43 -9.37 11.01
N ASN A 107 -4.58 -9.25 9.69
CA ASN A 107 -3.63 -9.85 8.74
C ASN A 107 -2.29 -9.12 8.73
N ILE A 108 -2.28 -7.79 8.88
CA ILE A 108 -1.06 -6.99 8.97
C ILE A 108 -0.31 -7.32 10.25
N GLU A 109 -0.99 -7.34 11.39
CA GLU A 109 -0.40 -7.68 12.69
C GLU A 109 0.17 -9.11 12.67
N LYS A 110 -0.56 -10.07 12.08
CA LYS A 110 -0.08 -11.45 11.93
C LYS A 110 1.18 -11.56 11.06
N LYS A 111 1.30 -10.74 10.01
CA LYS A 111 2.39 -10.85 9.03
C LYS A 111 3.61 -10.00 9.37
N TYR A 112 3.40 -8.78 9.86
CA TYR A 112 4.43 -7.76 10.05
C TYR A 112 4.59 -7.33 11.52
N GLY A 113 3.72 -7.79 12.42
CA GLY A 113 3.72 -7.40 13.83
C GLY A 113 2.94 -6.12 14.12
N GLU A 114 2.70 -5.88 15.41
CA GLU A 114 1.93 -4.74 15.91
C GLU A 114 2.61 -3.39 15.61
N GLU A 115 3.93 -3.30 15.73
CA GLU A 115 4.65 -2.05 15.44
C GLU A 115 4.48 -1.61 13.97
N ALA A 116 4.50 -2.57 13.04
CA ALA A 116 4.23 -2.28 11.63
C ALA A 116 2.80 -1.78 11.41
N TRP A 117 1.83 -2.36 12.11
CA TRP A 117 0.45 -1.87 12.09
C TRP A 117 0.34 -0.43 12.60
N LEU A 118 0.97 -0.10 13.74
CA LEU A 118 0.96 1.27 14.28
C LEU A 118 1.60 2.28 13.32
N ARG A 119 2.65 1.89 12.59
CA ARG A 119 3.28 2.73 11.55
C ARG A 119 2.36 2.92 10.34
N ILE A 120 1.70 1.86 9.89
CA ILE A 120 0.71 1.91 8.81
C ILE A 120 -0.44 2.85 9.19
N LEU A 121 -1.00 2.69 10.39
CA LEU A 121 -2.12 3.50 10.88
C LEU A 121 -1.76 4.98 11.00
N ARG A 122 -0.57 5.30 11.54
CA ARG A 122 -0.05 6.67 11.58
C ARG A 122 0.05 7.28 10.18
N THR A 123 0.49 6.50 9.20
CA THR A 123 0.63 6.95 7.81
C THR A 123 -0.73 7.11 7.13
N ALA A 124 -1.66 6.18 7.33
CA ALA A 124 -3.02 6.24 6.80
C ALA A 124 -3.76 7.50 7.28
N ARG A 125 -3.64 7.85 8.57
CA ARG A 125 -4.20 9.10 9.12
C ARG A 125 -3.66 10.35 8.44
N LYS A 126 -2.35 10.39 8.13
CA LYS A 126 -1.75 11.50 7.38
C LYS A 126 -2.34 11.60 5.98
N ILE A 127 -2.50 10.46 5.29
CA ILE A 127 -3.13 10.42 3.96
C ILE A 127 -4.56 10.95 4.03
N ASN A 128 -5.37 10.49 4.99
CA ASN A 128 -6.75 10.96 5.16
C ASN A 128 -6.83 12.46 5.40
N ASN A 129 -5.97 13.01 6.27
CA ASN A 129 -5.94 14.45 6.52
C ASN A 129 -5.61 15.27 5.27
N VAL A 130 -4.74 14.75 4.40
CA VAL A 130 -4.40 15.42 3.13
C VAL A 130 -5.57 15.34 2.15
N LEU A 131 -6.24 14.20 2.06
CA LEU A 131 -7.40 14.01 1.19
C LEU A 131 -8.60 14.87 1.64
N SER A 132 -8.84 14.99 2.95
CA SER A 132 -9.94 15.77 3.52
C SER A 132 -9.75 17.29 3.45
N ASN A 133 -8.50 17.77 3.48
CA ASN A 133 -8.17 19.21 3.50
C ASN A 133 -7.91 19.79 2.10
N SER A 134 -8.49 19.20 1.06
CA SER A 134 -8.29 19.59 -0.35
C SER A 134 -8.92 20.94 -0.76
N SER A 135 -9.38 21.75 0.20
CA SER A 135 -9.79 23.14 -0.03
C SER A 135 -8.80 24.12 0.64
N SER A 136 -8.28 25.04 -0.19
CA SER A 136 -7.33 26.13 0.08
C SER A 136 -5.82 25.79 0.10
N ASN A 137 -5.16 26.17 -1.00
CA ASN A 137 -3.75 26.59 -1.08
C ASN A 137 -2.72 25.74 -0.34
N ILE A 138 -2.54 24.48 -0.76
CA ILE A 138 -1.35 23.71 -0.38
C ILE A 138 -0.20 24.14 -1.30
N PRO A 139 0.89 24.75 -0.80
CA PRO A 139 2.07 25.03 -1.60
C PRO A 139 2.57 23.74 -2.24
N THR A 140 2.96 23.78 -3.52
CA THR A 140 3.41 22.60 -4.27
C THR A 140 4.52 21.82 -3.54
N SER A 141 5.35 22.50 -2.73
CA SER A 141 6.36 21.87 -1.86
C SER A 141 5.77 20.97 -0.76
N LEU A 142 4.62 21.32 -0.19
CA LEU A 142 3.92 20.53 0.83
C LEU A 142 3.13 19.37 0.22
N SER A 143 2.58 19.53 -0.98
CA SER A 143 2.01 18.41 -1.73
C SER A 143 3.10 17.41 -2.15
N VAL A 144 4.30 17.91 -2.51
CA VAL A 144 5.51 17.11 -2.80
C VAL A 144 6.11 16.47 -1.53
N MET A 145 5.98 17.10 -0.35
CA MET A 145 6.42 16.51 0.93
C MET A 145 5.47 15.43 1.45
N ALA A 146 4.15 15.63 1.34
CA ALA A 146 3.16 14.61 1.70
C ALA A 146 3.26 13.36 0.80
N THR A 147 3.71 13.55 -0.43
CA THR A 147 3.88 12.50 -1.44
C THR A 147 5.26 11.83 -1.42
N ARG A 148 6.20 12.32 -0.61
CA ARG A 148 7.51 11.72 -0.31
C ARG A 148 7.54 11.02 1.06
N SER A 149 6.47 10.36 1.50
CA SER A 149 6.45 9.65 2.78
C SER A 149 7.24 8.32 2.75
N VAL A 150 8.54 8.43 2.45
CA VAL A 150 9.65 7.60 2.91
C VAL A 150 10.50 8.50 3.83
N THR A 151 9.99 8.85 5.00
CA THR A 151 10.83 9.47 6.05
C THR A 151 10.44 8.95 7.42
N VAL A 152 10.95 7.77 7.75
CA VAL A 152 11.25 7.40 9.14
C VAL A 152 12.71 6.93 9.30
N GLN A 153 13.48 6.71 8.23
CA GLN A 153 14.91 6.34 8.34
C GLN A 153 15.92 7.45 8.01
N GLY A 154 15.47 8.62 7.55
CA GLY A 154 16.36 9.78 7.30
C GLY A 154 16.43 10.81 8.44
N TRP A 155 15.85 10.53 9.61
CA TRP A 155 15.78 11.47 10.74
C TRP A 155 16.82 11.20 11.85
N VAL A 156 17.72 10.24 11.63
CA VAL A 156 18.87 10.03 12.51
C VAL A 156 20.11 10.11 11.62
N GLN A 157 20.99 11.06 11.94
CA GLN A 157 22.19 11.50 11.22
C GLN A 157 22.00 12.60 10.17
N ASP A 158 21.82 13.84 10.65
CA ASP A 158 22.89 14.81 10.43
C ASP A 158 22.87 15.90 11.51
N GLU A 159 23.84 15.83 12.43
CA GLU A 159 24.03 16.74 13.57
C GLU A 159 24.77 18.02 13.17
N LYS A 160 24.72 18.43 11.89
CA LYS A 160 25.62 19.45 11.33
C LYS A 160 24.95 20.59 10.55
N LEU A 161 23.70 20.93 10.86
CA LEU A 161 23.13 22.22 10.46
C LEU A 161 22.62 23.00 11.68
N SER A 162 23.46 23.07 12.71
CA SER A 162 23.54 24.30 13.48
C SER A 162 24.29 25.32 12.63
N LYS A 163 23.70 26.51 12.50
CA LYS A 163 24.24 27.77 11.96
C LYS A 163 23.72 28.17 10.57
N LEU A 164 22.95 29.28 10.62
CA LEU A 164 22.81 30.40 9.67
C LEU A 164 21.43 30.52 8.98
N PRO A 165 20.99 31.75 8.64
CA PRO A 165 20.65 32.84 9.57
C PRO A 165 19.17 33.27 9.43
N LYS A 166 18.65 33.97 10.44
CA LYS A 166 17.30 34.52 10.44
C LYS A 166 17.21 35.81 9.61
N ARG A 167 16.20 35.84 8.73
CA ARG A 167 15.54 37.00 8.06
C ARG A 167 16.34 37.80 7.01
N VAL A 168 15.64 38.13 5.92
CA VAL A 168 15.24 39.51 5.59
C VAL A 168 13.73 39.52 5.41
#